data_AF-A0A3D2H2J0-F1
#
_entry.id   AF-A0A3D2H2J0-F1
#
_cell.length_a   1.000
_cell.length_b   1.000
_cell.length_c   1.000
_cell.angle_alpha   90.00
_cell.angle_beta   90.00
_cell.angle_gamma   90.00
#
_symmetry.space_group_name_H-M   'P 1'
#
loop_
_entity.id
_entity.type
_entity.pdbx_description
1 polymer ?
#
loop_
_entity_poly.entity_id
_entity_poly.type
_entity_poly.pdbx_seq_one_letter_code
_entity_poly.pdbx_strand_id
1 'polypeptide(L)'
;MPDMDMVRRFAGCDDDADSAVLEACVNAAEAWYEAAGVPKPSAPDSLYDFWLANLAAWMYDMRGAGGDSTTVPPYIVTSVHQLRPIKAREAGA
;
A
#
# COMPACT_ATOMS: atom_id res chain seq x y z
N MET A 1 -10.09 -4.64 -3.15
CA MET A 1 -9.59 -4.36 -1.80
C MET A 1 -8.74 -5.56 -1.45
N PRO A 2 -7.48 -5.35 -1.04
CA PRO A 2 -6.59 -6.45 -0.72
C PRO A 2 -7.21 -7.31 0.38
N ASP A 3 -6.93 -8.61 0.34
CA ASP A 3 -7.33 -9.53 1.38
C ASP A 3 -6.72 -9.10 2.72
N MET A 4 -7.55 -8.87 3.74
CA MET A 4 -7.09 -8.44 5.07
C MET A 4 -6.15 -9.45 5.72
N ASP A 5 -6.25 -10.73 5.36
CA ASP A 5 -5.31 -11.76 5.80
C ASP A 5 -3.90 -11.51 5.22
N MET A 6 -3.80 -10.97 4.01
CA MET A 6 -2.52 -10.54 3.44
C MET A 6 -1.93 -9.38 4.24
N VAL A 7 -2.74 -8.37 4.57
CA VAL A 7 -2.29 -7.19 5.32
C VAL A 7 -1.81 -7.57 6.72
N ARG A 8 -2.55 -8.44 7.43
CA ARG A 8 -2.14 -8.96 8.74
C ARG A 8 -0.79 -9.66 8.70
N ARG A 9 -0.55 -10.51 7.69
CA ARG A 9 0.73 -11.21 7.49
C ARG A 9 1.89 -10.23 7.28
N PHE A 10 1.67 -9.17 6.50
CA PHE A 10 2.70 -8.13 6.30
C PHE A 10 2.98 -7.34 7.58
N ALA A 11 1.95 -7.03 8.36
CA ALA A 11 2.05 -6.33 9.63
C ALA A 11 2.50 -7.22 10.80
N GLY A 12 2.77 -8.51 10.57
CA GLY A 12 3.14 -9.46 11.62
C GLY A 12 2.11 -9.59 12.74
N CYS A 13 0.83 -9.36 12.44
CA CYS A 13 -0.26 -9.33 13.41
C CYS A 13 -0.92 -10.70 13.54
N ASP A 14 -1.26 -11.08 14.77
CA ASP A 14 -2.14 -12.22 15.05
C ASP A 14 -3.60 -11.90 14.63
N ASP A 15 -4.43 -12.94 14.50
CA ASP A 15 -5.83 -12.81 14.06
C ASP A 15 -6.68 -11.91 14.97
N ASP A 16 -6.27 -11.73 16.24
CA ASP A 16 -6.91 -10.89 17.26
C ASP A 16 -6.45 -9.40 17.20
N ALA A 17 -5.56 -9.03 16.28
CA ALA A 17 -5.11 -7.65 16.15
C ALA A 17 -6.25 -6.69 15.74
N ASP A 18 -6.13 -5.43 16.18
CA ASP A 18 -7.13 -4.38 15.95
C ASP A 18 -7.33 -4.14 14.44
N SER A 19 -8.34 -4.83 13.91
CA SER A 19 -8.64 -4.85 12.48
C SER A 19 -9.12 -3.47 11.99
N ALA A 20 -9.65 -2.63 12.88
CA ALA A 20 -10.09 -1.28 12.51
C ALA A 20 -8.91 -0.35 12.20
N VAL A 21 -7.81 -0.48 12.94
CA VAL A 21 -6.58 0.30 12.67
C VAL A 21 -5.94 -0.16 11.37
N LEU A 22 -5.87 -1.48 11.13
CA LEU A 22 -5.33 -2.01 9.88
C LEU A 22 -6.18 -1.59 8.67
N GLU A 23 -7.50 -1.62 8.76
CA GLU A 23 -8.39 -1.12 7.71
C GLU A 23 -8.16 0.38 7.45
N ALA A 24 -7.99 1.19 8.49
CA ALA A 24 -7.65 2.60 8.34
C ALA A 24 -6.30 2.80 7.62
N CYS A 25 -5.29 1.98 7.92
CA CYS A 25 -4.00 1.99 7.23
C CYS A 25 -4.12 1.58 5.75
N VAL A 26 -4.95 0.59 5.42
CA VAL A 26 -5.23 0.20 4.02
C VAL A 26 -5.87 1.35 3.25
N ASN A 27 -6.89 1.99 3.83
CA ASN A 27 -7.55 3.14 3.22
C ASN A 27 -6.59 4.33 3.02
N ALA A 28 -5.72 4.59 4.02
CA ALA A 28 -4.70 5.63 3.92
C ALA A 28 -3.66 5.33 2.84
N ALA A 29 -3.22 4.07 2.72
CA ALA A 29 -2.29 3.63 1.70
C ALA A 29 -2.90 3.75 0.29
N GLU A 30 -4.18 3.41 0.12
CA GLU A 30 -4.91 3.56 -1.15
C GLU A 30 -4.97 5.04 -1.56
N ALA A 31 -5.39 5.91 -0.65
CA ALA A 31 -5.45 7.36 -0.89
C ALA A 31 -4.08 7.96 -1.20
N TRP A 32 -3.01 7.45 -0.57
CA TRP A 32 -1.65 7.88 -0.86
C TRP A 32 -1.24 7.52 -2.29
N TYR A 33 -1.51 6.29 -2.74
CA TYR A 33 -1.21 5.86 -4.12
C TYR A 33 -2.00 6.67 -5.14
N GLU A 34 -3.28 6.95 -4.88
CA GLU A 34 -4.10 7.82 -5.73
C GLU A 34 -3.49 9.23 -5.85
N ALA A 35 -3.11 9.84 -4.73
CA ALA A 35 -2.43 11.14 -4.71
C ALA A 35 -1.06 11.09 -5.44
N ALA A 36 -0.38 9.94 -5.42
CA ALA A 36 0.85 9.68 -6.17
C ALA A 36 0.59 9.39 -7.66
N GLY A 37 -0.65 9.47 -8.15
CA GLY A 37 -1.02 9.27 -9.55
C GLY A 37 -0.99 7.81 -10.00
N VAL A 38 -1.08 6.87 -9.05
CA VAL A 38 -1.33 5.44 -9.32
C VAL A 38 -2.85 5.23 -9.30
N PRO A 39 -3.49 4.95 -10.45
CA PRO A 39 -4.92 4.70 -10.48
C PRO A 39 -5.25 3.36 -9.81
N LYS A 40 -6.37 3.30 -9.11
CA LYS A 40 -6.92 2.04 -8.59
C LYS A 40 -7.31 1.12 -9.77
N PRO A 41 -6.87 -0.14 -9.78
CA PRO A 41 -7.25 -1.10 -10.82
C PRO A 41 -8.76 -1.33 -10.88
N SER A 42 -9.31 -1.49 -12.09
CA SER A 42 -10.74 -1.81 -12.31
C SER A 42 -11.08 -3.29 -12.11
N ALA A 43 -10.05 -4.14 -12.00
CA ALA A 43 -10.15 -5.57 -11.76
C ALA A 43 -9.08 -5.98 -10.72
N PRO A 44 -9.19 -7.16 -10.09
CA PRO A 44 -8.18 -7.64 -9.15
C PRO A 44 -6.77 -7.63 -9.76
N ASP A 45 -5.81 -7.04 -9.06
CA ASP A 45 -4.42 -6.91 -9.49
C ASP A 45 -3.51 -7.25 -8.31
N SER A 46 -2.80 -8.38 -8.42
CA SER A 46 -1.98 -8.91 -7.34
C SER A 46 -0.76 -8.05 -7.01
N LEU A 47 -0.26 -7.28 -7.98
CA LEU A 47 0.88 -6.38 -7.76
C LEU A 47 0.43 -5.14 -7.00
N TYR A 48 -0.73 -4.58 -7.36
CA TYR A 48 -1.36 -3.51 -6.61
C TYR A 48 -1.69 -3.94 -5.19
N ASP A 49 -2.33 -5.09 -5.01
CA ASP A 49 -2.70 -5.61 -3.69
C ASP A 49 -1.46 -5.85 -2.82
N PHE A 50 -0.36 -6.36 -3.38
CA PHE A 50 0.92 -6.51 -2.69
C PHE A 50 1.48 -5.18 -2.18
N TRP A 51 1.56 -4.18 -3.05
CA TRP A 51 2.13 -2.88 -2.71
C TRP A 51 1.25 -2.06 -1.77
N LEU A 52 -0.06 -2.25 -1.87
CA LEU A 52 -1.03 -1.66 -0.95
C LEU A 52 -0.90 -2.28 0.44
N ALA A 53 -0.84 -3.62 0.54
CA ALA A 53 -0.63 -4.32 1.80
C ALA A 53 0.71 -3.97 2.45
N ASN A 54 1.78 -3.85 1.65
CA ASN A 54 3.10 -3.48 2.14
C ASN A 54 3.13 -2.06 2.74
N LEU A 55 2.53 -1.07 2.07
CA LEU A 55 2.45 0.29 2.57
C LEU A 55 1.55 0.39 3.82
N ALA A 56 0.41 -0.30 3.81
CA ALA A 56 -0.48 -0.35 4.96
C ALA A 56 0.21 -0.93 6.21
N ALA A 57 0.97 -2.01 6.04
CA ALA A 57 1.76 -2.60 7.13
C ALA A 57 2.83 -1.64 7.65
N TRP A 58 3.54 -0.93 6.77
CA TRP A 58 4.49 0.09 7.20
C TRP A 58 3.81 1.23 7.97
N MET A 59 2.65 1.72 7.51
CA MET A 59 1.87 2.74 8.21
C MET A 59 1.40 2.24 9.58
N TYR A 60 1.05 0.97 9.67
CA TYR A 60 0.71 0.33 10.93
C TYR A 60 1.92 0.29 11.86
N ASP A 61 3.07 -0.22 11.43
CA ASP A 61 4.29 -0.30 12.26
C ASP A 61 4.78 1.06 12.74
N MET A 62 4.62 2.10 11.91
CA MET A 62 5.02 3.47 12.22
C MET A 62 3.89 4.30 12.84
N ARG A 63 2.79 3.67 13.28
CA ARG A 63 1.68 4.37 13.94
C ARG A 63 2.18 5.14 15.16
N GLY A 64 1.97 6.45 15.17
CA GLY A 64 2.43 7.35 16.23
C GLY A 64 3.87 7.85 16.09
N ALA A 65 4.61 7.44 15.06
CA ALA A 65 5.91 8.03 14.72
C ALA A 65 5.74 9.42 14.09
N GLY A 66 6.62 10.35 14.43
CA GLY A 66 6.62 11.72 13.88
C GLY A 66 7.99 12.38 13.98
N GLY A 67 8.25 13.37 13.12
CA GLY A 67 9.56 14.03 13.06
C GLY A 67 10.69 13.03 12.79
N ASP A 68 11.77 13.09 13.56
CA ASP A 68 12.97 12.26 13.36
C ASP A 68 12.76 10.77 13.68
N SER A 69 11.62 10.39 14.28
CA SER A 69 11.32 8.98 14.58
C SER A 69 10.65 8.24 13.43
N THR A 70 10.30 8.93 12.34
CA THR A 70 9.68 8.31 11.16
C THR A 70 10.72 7.98 10.11
N THR A 71 10.49 6.91 9.37
CA THR A 71 11.33 6.53 8.23
C THR A 71 10.59 6.75 6.92
N VAL A 72 11.26 6.64 5.78
CA VAL A 72 10.57 6.58 4.49
C VAL A 72 10.15 5.12 4.27
N PRO A 73 8.90 4.84 3.84
CA PRO A 73 8.50 3.47 3.55
C PRO A 73 9.47 2.83 2.53
N PRO A 74 9.99 1.63 2.81
CA PRO A 74 10.89 0.94 1.88
C PRO A 74 10.25 0.79 0.50
N TYR A 75 11.04 0.98 -0.55
CA TYR A 75 10.63 0.80 -1.96
C TYR A 75 9.46 1.68 -2.44
N ILE A 76 9.05 2.72 -1.69
CA ILE A 76 7.89 3.56 -2.05
C ILE A 76 7.98 4.20 -3.44
N VAL A 77 9.19 4.58 -3.87
CA VAL A 77 9.41 5.11 -5.23
C VAL A 77 9.29 4.00 -6.27
N THR A 78 9.88 2.82 -5.99
CA THR A 78 9.81 1.64 -6.86
C THR A 78 8.38 1.15 -7.03
N SER A 79 7.60 1.09 -5.96
CA SER A 79 6.20 0.65 -6.00
C SER A 79 5.38 1.54 -6.91
N VAL A 80 5.54 2.86 -6.79
CA VAL A 80 4.91 3.84 -7.69
C VAL A 80 5.32 3.61 -9.14
N HIS A 81 6.61 3.37 -9.43
CA HIS A 81 7.05 3.10 -10.81
C HIS A 81 6.51 1.79 -11.39
N GLN A 82 6.33 0.77 -10.56
CA GLN A 82 5.76 -0.51 -10.99
C GLN A 82 4.25 -0.44 -11.21
N LEU A 83 3.54 0.35 -10.39
CA LEU A 83 2.09 0.46 -10.43
C LEU A 83 1.58 1.55 -11.38
N ARG A 84 2.37 2.60 -11.63
CA ARG A 84 1.98 3.61 -12.60
C ARG A 84 1.87 2.93 -13.96
N PRO A 85 0.72 3.05 -14.64
CA PRO A 85 0.61 2.55 -16.00
C PRO A 85 1.72 3.20 -16.83
N ILE A 86 2.51 2.37 -17.53
CA ILE A 86 3.48 2.85 -18.50
C ILE A 86 2.66 3.47 -19.64
N LYS A 87 2.30 4.76 -19.51
CA LYS A 87 1.65 5.55 -20.57
C LYS A 87 2.45 5.55 -21.90
N ALA A 88 3.64 4.95 -21.93
CA ALA A 88 4.48 4.77 -23.11
C ALA A 88 4.36 3.41 -23.82
N ARG A 89 3.74 2.36 -23.25
CA ARG A 89 3.70 1.03 -23.90
C ARG A 89 2.45 0.80 -24.77
N GLU A 90 1.38 1.57 -24.55
CA GLU A 90 0.12 1.44 -25.30
C GLU A 90 -0.14 2.59 -26.28
N ALA A 91 0.70 3.64 -26.28
CA ALA A 91 0.64 4.70 -27.30
C ALA A 91 1.41 4.34 -28.58
N GLY A 92 1.86 3.09 -28.75
CA GLY A 92 2.69 2.67 -29.88
C GLY A 92 2.94 1.15 -29.98
N ALA A 93 1.88 0.33 -29.91
CA ALA A 93 1.90 -1.07 -30.34
C ALA A 93 0.67 -1.36 -31.22
#